data_AF-A0A832R6X1-F1
#
_entry.id   AF-A0A832R6X1-F1
#
_cell.length_a   1.000
_cell.length_b   1.000
_cell.length_c   1.000
_cell.angle_alpha   90.00
_cell.angle_beta   90.00
_cell.angle_gamma   90.00
#
_symmetry.space_group_name_H-M   'P 1'
#
loop_
_entity.id
_entity.type
_entity.pdbx_description
1 polymer ?
#
loop_
_entity_poly.entity_id
_entity_poly.type
_entity_poly.pdbx_seq_one_letter_code
_entity_poly.pdbx_strand_id
1 'polypeptide(L)'
;LHGHSVARWEGETLVIDTIGFEPNPSGAGINVPSSADKHTIERLTLTEDRTRLRYEITMEDPVYLSAPASLSMQWDHRPDLDFSPVSEACDPEVAARFRDHVPEEASRVEPGFVQP
;
A
#
# COMPACT_ATOMS: atom_id res chain seq x y z
N LEU A 1 0.55 -4.22 -10.67
CA LEU A 1 0.27 -4.14 -9.20
C LEU A 1 -0.94 -3.27 -8.87
N HIS A 2 -1.13 -2.13 -9.53
CA HIS A 2 -2.14 -1.15 -9.14
C HIS A 2 -3.49 -1.45 -9.81
N GLY A 3 -4.55 -1.46 -9.00
CA GLY A 3 -5.93 -1.60 -9.47
C GLY A 3 -6.49 -0.27 -10.01
N HIS A 4 -7.76 -0.32 -10.40
CA HIS A 4 -8.54 0.83 -10.81
C HIS A 4 -9.50 1.26 -9.69
N SER A 5 -9.35 2.50 -9.23
CA SER A 5 -10.12 3.02 -8.10
C SER A 5 -11.14 4.06 -8.54
N VAL A 6 -12.35 3.97 -7.98
CA VAL A 6 -13.40 4.99 -8.10
C VAL A 6 -13.84 5.39 -6.70
N ALA A 7 -13.97 6.70 -6.46
CA ALA A 7 -14.29 7.22 -5.13
C ALA A 7 -15.54 8.10 -5.13
N ARG A 8 -16.26 8.08 -4.01
CA ARG A 8 -17.41 8.95 -3.73
C ARG A 8 -17.45 9.36 -2.26
N TRP A 9 -18.05 10.51 -2.00
CA TRP A 9 -18.27 10.99 -0.64
C TRP A 9 -19.57 10.41 -0.06
N GLU A 10 -19.51 9.96 1.19
CA GLU A 10 -20.62 9.61 2.06
C GLU A 10 -20.54 10.48 3.33
N GLY A 11 -21.18 11.65 3.30
CA GLY A 11 -20.99 12.66 4.34
C GLY A 11 -19.52 13.08 4.40
N GLU A 12 -18.88 12.91 5.56
CA GLU A 12 -17.47 13.24 5.80
C GLU A 12 -16.50 12.08 5.48
N THR A 13 -17.00 10.97 4.93
CA THR A 13 -16.19 9.81 4.56
C THR A 13 -15.96 9.74 3.06
N LEU A 14 -14.70 9.66 2.62
CA LEU A 14 -14.38 9.26 1.25
C LEU A 14 -14.39 7.74 1.18
N VAL A 15 -15.31 7.18 0.40
CA VAL A 15 -15.37 5.73 0.12
C VAL A 15 -14.75 5.46 -1.23
N ILE A 16 -13.76 4.59 -1.27
CA ILE A 16 -12.97 4.23 -2.44
C ILE A 16 -13.20 2.76 -2.73
N ASP A 17 -13.66 2.45 -3.93
CA ASP A 17 -13.83 1.10 -4.45
C ASP A 17 -12.71 0.82 -5.46
N THR A 18 -11.94 -0.25 -5.24
CA THR A 18 -10.83 -0.61 -6.13
C THR A 18 -10.93 -2.05 -6.58
N ILE A 19 -10.90 -2.26 -7.90
CA ILE A 19 -10.92 -3.56 -8.57
C ILE A 19 -9.80 -3.67 -9.62
N GLY A 20 -9.71 -4.81 -10.31
CA GLY A 20 -8.82 -4.95 -11.47
C GLY A 20 -7.35 -5.00 -11.10
N PHE A 21 -7.03 -5.64 -9.97
CA PHE A 21 -5.66 -5.86 -9.55
C PHE A 21 -4.97 -6.92 -10.42
N GLU A 22 -3.65 -6.82 -10.52
CA GLU A 22 -2.84 -7.93 -11.01
C GLU A 22 -2.51 -8.89 -9.84
N PRO A 23 -2.39 -10.20 -10.08
CA PRO A 23 -1.93 -11.15 -9.06
C PRO A 23 -0.57 -10.73 -8.48
N ASN A 24 -0.44 -10.78 -7.16
CA ASN A 24 0.78 -10.35 -6.46
C ASN A 24 1.07 -11.26 -5.26
N PRO A 25 2.26 -11.88 -5.15
CA PRO A 25 2.67 -12.68 -3.99
C PRO A 25 2.65 -11.97 -2.63
N SER A 26 2.58 -10.64 -2.62
CA SER A 26 2.46 -9.79 -1.42
C SER A 26 1.38 -8.71 -1.60
N GLY A 27 0.30 -9.04 -2.30
CA GLY A 27 -0.75 -8.08 -2.64
C GLY A 27 -1.79 -7.84 -1.55
N ALA A 28 -1.87 -8.71 -0.54
CA ALA A 28 -2.76 -8.58 0.61
C ALA A 28 -2.01 -8.24 1.92
N GLY A 29 -0.69 -8.07 1.84
CA GLY A 29 0.22 -7.88 2.98
C GLY A 29 1.59 -8.50 2.69
N ILE A 30 2.55 -8.29 3.60
CA ILE A 30 3.90 -8.85 3.46
C ILE A 30 3.81 -10.38 3.40
N ASN A 31 4.25 -10.96 2.27
CA ASN A 31 4.18 -12.40 1.99
C ASN A 31 2.76 -12.99 2.04
N VAL A 32 1.73 -12.17 1.84
CA VAL A 32 0.33 -12.62 1.70
C VAL A 32 -0.11 -12.37 0.25
N PRO A 33 -0.27 -13.44 -0.56
CA PRO A 33 -0.69 -13.31 -1.94
C PRO A 33 -2.08 -12.69 -2.09
N SER A 34 -2.31 -12.04 -3.23
CA SER A 34 -3.65 -11.70 -3.71
C SER A 34 -3.81 -12.06 -5.18
N SER A 35 -5.04 -12.36 -5.58
CA SER A 35 -5.43 -12.68 -6.95
C SER A 35 -5.88 -11.44 -7.73
N ALA A 36 -6.25 -11.65 -8.99
CA ALA A 36 -6.91 -10.63 -9.80
C ALA A 36 -8.38 -10.38 -9.38
N ASP A 37 -8.97 -11.32 -8.65
CA ASP A 37 -10.34 -11.22 -8.12
C ASP A 37 -10.40 -10.47 -6.79
N LYS A 38 -9.27 -9.90 -6.35
CA LYS A 38 -9.25 -9.02 -5.19
C LYS A 38 -10.12 -7.80 -5.44
N HIS A 39 -10.91 -7.44 -4.44
CA HIS A 39 -11.69 -6.20 -4.37
C HIS A 39 -11.45 -5.55 -3.02
N THR A 40 -11.24 -4.23 -3.01
CA THR A 40 -11.06 -3.49 -1.77
C THR A 40 -12.01 -2.31 -1.70
N ILE A 41 -12.64 -2.15 -0.54
CA ILE A 41 -13.38 -0.96 -0.17
C ILE A 41 -12.63 -0.25 0.94
N GLU A 42 -12.13 0.95 0.67
CA GLU A 42 -11.45 1.81 1.63
C GLU A 42 -12.36 2.95 2.06
N ARG A 43 -12.35 3.31 3.34
CA ARG A 43 -13.12 4.39 3.93
C ARG A 43 -12.17 5.30 4.70
N LEU A 44 -12.06 6.54 4.26
CA LEU A 44 -11.21 7.57 4.85
C LEU A 44 -12.11 8.61 5.50
N THR A 45 -12.07 8.70 6.83
CA THR A 45 -12.90 9.63 7.62
C THR A 45 -12.02 10.56 8.43
N LEU A 46 -12.19 11.86 8.26
CA LEU A 46 -11.48 12.85 9.07
C LEU A 46 -12.13 12.95 10.45
N THR A 47 -11.30 13.03 11.49
CA THR A 47 -11.78 13.33 12.85
C THR A 47 -12.29 14.77 12.95
N GLU A 48 -13.17 15.03 13.91
CA GLU A 48 -13.84 16.34 14.06
C GLU A 48 -12.85 17.51 14.25
N ASP A 49 -11.75 17.26 14.97
CA ASP A 49 -10.67 18.23 15.19
C ASP A 49 -9.74 18.40 13.97
N ARG A 50 -9.94 17.60 12.92
CA ARG A 50 -9.16 17.57 11.67
C ARG A 50 -7.67 17.29 11.87
N THR A 51 -7.30 16.63 12.97
CA THR A 51 -5.91 16.27 13.26
C THR A 51 -5.59 14.81 12.96
N ARG A 52 -6.59 13.99 12.66
CA ARG A 52 -6.41 12.56 12.40
C ARG A 52 -7.33 12.06 11.30
N LEU A 53 -6.84 11.11 10.52
CA LEU A 53 -7.61 10.36 9.53
C LEU A 53 -7.82 8.93 10.03
N ARG A 54 -9.09 8.52 10.15
CA ARG A 54 -9.46 7.11 10.32
C ARG A 54 -9.47 6.46 8.95
N TYR A 55 -8.62 5.46 8.76
CA TYR A 55 -8.55 4.65 7.56
C TYR A 55 -9.08 3.25 7.87
N GLU A 56 -10.08 2.81 7.13
CA GLU A 56 -10.65 1.47 7.23
C GLU A 56 -10.63 0.85 5.84
N ILE A 57 -10.20 -0.40 5.73
CA ILE A 57 -10.23 -1.16 4.49
C ILE A 57 -10.89 -2.51 4.75
N THR A 58 -11.78 -2.90 3.85
CA THR A 58 -12.28 -4.26 3.72
C THR A 58 -11.80 -4.83 2.40
N MET A 59 -11.27 -6.04 2.44
CA MET A 59 -10.72 -6.75 1.29
C MET A 59 -11.44 -8.08 1.12
N GLU A 60 -11.83 -8.37 -0.11
CA GLU A 60 -12.35 -9.65 -0.54
C GLU A 60 -11.42 -10.23 -1.60
N ASP A 61 -11.15 -11.53 -1.51
CA ASP A 61 -10.39 -12.27 -2.53
C ASP A 61 -10.75 -13.76 -2.38
N PRO A 62 -11.72 -14.28 -3.15
CA PRO A 62 -12.21 -15.64 -2.95
C PRO A 62 -11.17 -16.73 -3.26
N VAL A 63 -10.06 -16.37 -3.93
CA VAL A 63 -8.97 -17.30 -4.23
C VAL A 63 -8.10 -17.55 -3.00
N TYR A 64 -7.84 -16.51 -2.19
CA TYR A 64 -6.90 -16.57 -1.07
C TYR A 64 -7.55 -16.38 0.31
N LEU A 65 -8.74 -15.78 0.39
CA LEU A 65 -9.45 -15.49 1.63
C LEU A 65 -10.73 -16.32 1.73
N SER A 66 -10.94 -16.96 2.88
CA SER A 66 -12.18 -17.71 3.17
C SER A 66 -13.38 -16.81 3.50
N ALA A 67 -13.12 -15.54 3.82
CA ALA A 67 -14.10 -14.51 4.15
C ALA A 67 -13.46 -13.12 3.97
N PRO A 68 -14.25 -12.05 3.86
CA PRO A 68 -13.71 -10.68 3.84
C PRO A 68 -12.83 -10.41 5.06
N ALA A 69 -11.71 -9.71 4.84
CA ALA A 69 -10.78 -9.29 5.88
C ALA A 69 -10.80 -7.76 6.02
N SER A 70 -10.70 -7.25 7.24
CA SER A 70 -10.72 -5.81 7.49
C SER A 70 -9.52 -5.36 8.33
N LEU A 71 -9.05 -4.15 8.02
CA LEU A 71 -8.02 -3.44 8.78
C LEU A 71 -8.51 -2.03 9.09
N SER A 72 -8.24 -1.56 10.30
CA SER A 72 -8.48 -0.19 10.71
C SER A 72 -7.18 0.43 11.23
N MET A 73 -6.88 1.63 10.76
CA MET A 73 -5.72 2.41 11.16
C MET A 73 -6.14 3.86 11.45
N GLN A 74 -5.31 4.53 12.24
CA GLN A 74 -5.42 5.96 12.45
C GLN A 74 -4.11 6.60 11.99
N TRP A 75 -4.22 7.61 11.13
CA TRP A 75 -3.09 8.43 10.73
C TRP A 75 -3.21 9.78 11.42
N ASP A 76 -2.22 10.10 12.24
CA ASP A 76 -2.13 11.39 12.90
C ASP A 76 -1.44 12.40 11.98
N HIS A 77 -2.01 13.59 11.86
CA HIS A 77 -1.35 14.72 11.20
C HIS A 77 -0.24 15.22 12.14
N ARG A 78 1.02 14.94 11.77
CA ARG A 78 2.21 15.24 12.56
C ARG A 78 3.17 16.18 11.82
N PRO A 79 2.81 17.46 11.65
CA PRO A 79 3.67 18.45 10.99
C PRO A 79 4.90 18.82 11.84
N ASP A 80 4.93 18.38 13.11
CA ASP A 80 6.04 18.54 14.03
C ASP A 80 7.17 17.53 13.79
N LEU A 81 6.92 16.48 13.01
CA LEU A 81 7.94 15.49 12.67
C LEU A 81 8.71 15.96 11.43
N ASP A 82 10.01 16.16 11.59
CA ASP A 82 10.92 16.11 10.45
C ASP A 82 10.96 14.66 9.96
N PHE A 83 10.45 14.42 8.74
CA PHE A 83 10.71 13.15 8.06
C PHE A 83 12.21 12.91 8.09
N SER A 84 12.61 11.68 8.47
CA SER A 84 14.00 11.27 8.72
C SER A 84 14.95 12.07 7.85
N PRO A 85 15.96 12.75 8.42
CA PRO A 85 16.85 13.56 7.62
C PRO A 85 17.39 12.69 6.50
N VAL A 86 17.49 13.27 5.31
CA VAL A 86 18.14 12.71 4.11
C VAL A 86 19.60 12.27 4.38
N SER A 87 20.07 12.41 5.63
CA SER A 87 21.42 12.19 6.11
C SER A 87 21.77 10.73 6.42
N GLU A 88 20.84 9.78 6.37
CA GLU A 88 21.22 8.39 6.18
C GLU A 88 21.56 8.24 4.69
N ALA A 89 22.71 8.78 4.29
CA ALA A 89 23.24 8.57 2.95
C ALA A 89 23.18 7.07 2.68
N CYS A 90 22.56 6.67 1.56
CA CYS A 90 22.48 5.28 1.17
C CYS A 90 23.90 4.70 1.17
N ASP A 91 24.18 3.80 2.12
CA ASP A 91 25.47 3.14 2.19
C ASP A 91 25.51 2.12 1.04
N PRO A 92 26.39 2.32 0.03
CA PRO A 92 26.41 1.47 -1.15
C PRO A 92 26.86 0.04 -0.84
N GLU A 93 27.62 -0.19 0.23
CA GLU A 93 28.06 -1.51 0.66
C GLU A 93 26.89 -2.27 1.29
N VAL A 94 26.16 -1.61 2.20
CA VAL A 94 24.94 -2.18 2.80
C VAL A 94 23.88 -2.44 1.73
N ALA A 95 23.67 -1.49 0.82
CA ALA A 95 22.72 -1.63 -0.29
C ALA A 95 23.13 -2.74 -1.28
N ALA A 96 24.43 -3.03 -1.42
CA ALA A 96 24.91 -4.08 -2.30
C ALA A 96 24.91 -5.48 -1.66
N ARG A 97 24.84 -5.59 -0.33
CA ARG A 97 25.00 -6.83 0.43
C ARG A 97 24.20 -8.02 -0.08
N PHE A 98 22.99 -7.79 -0.59
CA PHE A 98 22.09 -8.85 -1.03
C PHE A 98 21.95 -8.97 -2.55
N ARG A 99 22.71 -8.18 -3.34
CA ARG A 99 22.60 -8.19 -4.80
C ARG A 99 22.78 -9.58 -5.40
N ASP A 100 23.75 -10.35 -4.90
CA ASP A 100 24.05 -11.70 -5.41
C ASP A 100 23.00 -12.75 -5.00
N HIS A 101 22.07 -12.40 -4.11
CA HIS A 101 20.99 -13.27 -3.64
C HIS A 101 19.65 -12.92 -4.27
N VAL A 102 19.59 -11.89 -5.12
CA VAL A 102 18.38 -11.54 -5.86
C VAL A 102 18.20 -12.59 -6.98
N PRO A 103 17.06 -13.31 -7.03
CA PRO A 103 16.79 -14.24 -8.13
C PRO A 103 16.87 -13.53 -9.48
N GLU A 104 17.36 -14.22 -10.52
CA GLU A 104 17.55 -13.64 -11.86
C GLU A 104 16.24 -13.01 -12.40
N GLU A 105 15.10 -13.61 -12.07
CA GLU A 105 13.74 -13.13 -12.40
C GLU A 105 13.41 -11.75 -11.79
N ALA A 106 13.96 -11.43 -10.62
CA ALA A 106 13.77 -10.16 -9.91
C ALA A 106 14.86 -9.12 -10.24
N SER A 107 15.91 -9.51 -10.98
CA SER A 107 17.00 -8.62 -11.40
C SER A 107 16.65 -7.73 -12.61
N ARG A 108 15.49 -7.98 -13.24
CA ARG A 108 15.03 -7.25 -14.42
C ARG A 108 14.44 -5.90 -14.02
N VAL A 109 15.30 -4.90 -13.87
CA VAL A 109 14.89 -3.51 -13.70
C VAL A 109 14.43 -2.97 -15.05
N GLU A 110 13.13 -2.68 -15.18
CA GLU A 110 12.61 -1.91 -16.31
C GLU A 110 13.27 -0.51 -16.30
N PRO A 111 13.99 -0.10 -17.35
CA PRO A 111 14.69 1.18 -17.36
C PRO A 111 13.66 2.31 -17.47
N GLY A 112 13.38 3.00 -16.36
CA GLY A 112 12.48 4.16 -16.42
C GLY A 112 12.14 4.91 -15.13
N PHE A 113 12.50 4.41 -13.95
CA PHE A 113 12.15 5.10 -12.69
C PHE A 113 13.39 5.63 -11.98
N VAL A 114 13.91 6.74 -12.49
CA VAL A 114 14.73 7.67 -11.72
C VAL A 114 13.83 8.87 -11.44
N GLN A 115 13.35 9.02 -10.21
CA GLN A 115 12.77 10.30 -9.79
C GLN A 115 13.92 11.32 -9.63
N PRO A 116 13.70 12.61 -9.98
CA PRO A 116 14.69 13.67 -9.86
C PRO A 116 15.14 13.91 -8.41
#